data_AF-A0A2E6XQR3-F1
#
_entry.id   AF-A0A2E6XQR3-F1
#
_cell.length_a   1.000
_cell.length_b   1.000
_cell.length_c   1.000
_cell.angle_alpha   90.00
_cell.angle_beta   90.00
_cell.angle_gamma   90.00
#
_symmetry.space_group_name_H-M   'P 1'
#
loop_
_entity.id
_entity.type
_entity.pdbx_description
1 polymer ?
#
loop_
_entity_poly.entity_id
_entity_poly.type
_entity_poly.pdbx_seq_one_letter_code
_entity_poly.pdbx_strand_id
1 'polypeptide(L)' 'MKINTGDTLYEPISRNTGEVISVIEHPSGKIIKVRWRLDGQLPHDTELFYKKVKRCIRDGLYEHTPSN' A
#
# COMPACT_ATOMS: atom_id res chain seq x y z
N MET A 1 -9.70 1.33 -11.01
CA MET A 1 -8.28 0.94 -11.22
C MET A 1 -8.16 -0.57 -11.11
N LYS A 2 -7.48 -1.24 -12.05
CA LYS A 2 -7.28 -2.69 -12.00
C LYS A 2 -5.92 -2.94 -11.34
N ILE A 3 -5.94 -3.40 -10.09
CA ILE A 3 -4.73 -3.78 -9.34
C ILE A 3 -4.46 -5.27 -9.56
N ASN A 4 -3.23 -5.62 -9.87
CA ASN A 4 -2.72 -6.97 -10.02
C ASN A 4 -1.58 -7.24 -9.03
N THR A 5 -1.30 -8.52 -8.78
CA THR A 5 -0.08 -8.93 -8.08
C THR A 5 1.15 -8.48 -8.86
N GLY A 6 2.16 -7.94 -8.17
CA GLY A 6 3.36 -7.35 -8.77
C GLY A 6 3.27 -5.84 -8.99
N ASP A 7 2.07 -5.25 -8.97
CA ASP A 7 1.91 -3.80 -9.08
C ASP A 7 2.59 -3.09 -7.91
N THR A 8 3.06 -1.86 -8.17
CA THR A 8 3.60 -0.98 -7.13
C THR A 8 2.61 0.12 -6.79
N LEU A 9 2.37 0.30 -5.49
CA LEU A 9 1.60 1.39 -4.92
C LEU A 9 2.54 2.39 -4.27
N TYR A 10 2.34 3.68 -4.56
CA TYR A 10 3.10 4.76 -3.95
C TYR A 10 2.25 5.50 -2.89
N GLU A 11 2.80 5.59 -1.69
CA GLU A 11 2.25 6.28 -0.53
C GLU A 11 2.95 7.64 -0.36
N PRO A 12 2.27 8.76 -0.65
CA PRO A 12 2.94 10.06 -0.79
C PRO A 12 3.38 10.71 0.52
N ILE A 13 2.76 10.40 1.66
CA ILE A 13 3.06 11.06 2.95
C ILE A 13 4.39 10.56 3.53
N SER A 14 4.69 9.27 3.36
CA SER A 14 5.99 8.71 3.74
C SER A 14 6.96 8.61 2.57
N ARG A 15 6.52 8.99 1.36
CA ARG A 15 7.28 8.83 0.11
C ARG A 15 7.76 7.40 -0.06
N ASN A 16 6.87 6.45 0.19
CA ASN A 16 7.20 5.02 0.24
C ASN A 16 6.47 4.24 -0.84
N THR A 17 7.08 3.15 -1.29
CA THR A 17 6.49 2.21 -2.25
C THR A 17 6.16 0.88 -1.57
N GLY A 18 5.03 0.29 -1.95
CA GLY A 18 4.61 -1.03 -1.52
C GLY A 18 4.28 -1.91 -2.72
N GLU A 19 4.69 -3.17 -2.67
CA GLU A 19 4.40 -4.16 -3.70
C GLU A 19 3.10 -4.90 -3.38
N VAL A 20 2.21 -5.04 -4.36
CA VAL A 20 1.03 -5.87 -4.24
C VAL A 20 1.43 -7.34 -4.32
N ILE A 21 1.36 -8.05 -3.20
CA ILE A 21 1.76 -9.46 -3.12
C ILE A 21 0.59 -10.44 -3.31
N SER A 22 -0.64 -9.95 -3.19
CA SER A 22 -1.84 -10.78 -3.40
C SER A 22 -3.09 -9.92 -3.61
N VAL A 23 -3.94 -10.36 -4.54
CA VAL A 23 -5.29 -9.86 -4.75
C VAL A 23 -6.25 -11.01 -4.52
N ILE A 24 -7.16 -10.86 -3.55
CA ILE A 24 -8.12 -11.89 -3.15
C ILE A 24 -9.53 -11.34 -3.42
N GLU A 25 -10.31 -12.04 -4.23
CA GLU A 25 -11.71 -11.69 -4.48
C GLU A 25 -12.56 -11.97 -3.23
N HIS A 26 -13.45 -11.04 -2.88
CA HIS A 26 -14.34 -11.13 -1.72
C HIS A 26 -15.75 -10.67 -2.13
N PRO A 27 -16.84 -11.18 -1.53
CA PRO A 27 -18.20 -10.78 -1.90
C PRO A 27 -18.46 -9.27 -1.80
N SER A 28 -17.74 -8.55 -0.94
CA SER A 28 -17.84 -7.10 -0.77
C SER A 28 -16.79 -6.28 -1.56
N GLY A 29 -15.99 -6.91 -2.43
CA GLY A 29 -14.95 -6.25 -3.21
C GLY A 29 -13.68 -7.07 -3.32
N LYS A 30 -12.52 -6.43 -3.17
CA LYS A 30 -11.21 -7.11 -3.25
C LYS A 30 -10.39 -6.80 -2.00
N ILE A 31 -9.71 -7.81 -1.49
CA ILE A 31 -8.71 -7.67 -0.44
C ILE A 31 -7.34 -7.63 -1.11
N ILE A 32 -6.61 -6.54 -0.90
CA ILE A 32 -5.29 -6.32 -1.49
C ILE A 32 -4.26 -6.37 -0.38
N LYS A 33 -3.32 -7.32 -0.49
CA LYS A 33 -2.19 -7.41 0.43
C LYS A 33 -0.99 -6.69 -0.18
N VAL A 34 -0.46 -5.73 0.57
CA VAL A 34 0.66 -4.88 0.15
C VAL A 34 1.83 -5.08 1.11
N ARG A 35 3.02 -5.33 0.57
CA ARG A 35 4.27 -5.36 1.32
C ARG A 35 4.96 -4.01 1.19
N TRP A 36 4.93 -3.22 2.26
CA TRP A 36 5.64 -1.93 2.34
C TRP A 36 7.12 -2.14 2.61
N ARG A 37 7.98 -1.33 1.98
CA ARG A 37 9.42 -1.30 2.28
C ARG A 37 9.66 -0.36 3.47
N LEU A 38 10.10 -0.90 4.60
CA LEU A 38 10.39 -0.13 5.82
C LEU A 38 11.86 -0.30 6.17
N ASP A 39 12.74 0.21 5.31
CA ASP A 39 14.18 0.08 5.52
C ASP A 39 14.61 0.92 6.75
N GLY A 40 15.28 0.27 7.70
CA GLY A 40 15.93 0.93 8.84
C GLY A 40 15.01 1.56 9.90
N GLN A 41 13.73 1.23 9.92
CA GLN A 41 12.73 1.86 10.81
C GLN A 41 12.57 1.07 12.13
N LEU A 42 12.46 1.80 13.25
CA LEU A 42 12.20 1.22 14.58
C LEU A 42 10.70 0.86 14.73
N PRO A 43 10.31 -0.02 15.66
CA PRO A 43 8.91 -0.44 15.81
C PRO A 43 7.89 0.71 15.99
N HIS A 44 8.29 1.83 16.59
CA HIS A 44 7.44 3.02 16.74
C HIS A 44 7.25 3.79 15.42
N ASP A 45 8.23 3.74 14.53
CA ASP A 45 8.12 4.32 13.19
C ASP A 45 7.10 3.53 12.35
N THR A 46 6.97 2.23 12.60
CA THR A 46 5.94 1.38 11.99
C THR A 46 4.52 1.82 12.36
N GLU A 47 4.28 2.28 13.59
CA GLU A 47 2.95 2.78 13.99
C GLU A 47 2.62 4.12 13.31
N LEU A 48 3.58 5.03 13.24
CA LEU A 48 3.41 6.31 12.53
C LEU A 48 3.21 6.07 11.02
N PHE A 49 3.97 5.15 10.44
CA PHE A 49 3.79 4.73 9.06
C PHE A 49 2.39 4.16 8.81
N TYR A 50 1.92 3.28 9.69
CA TYR A 50 0.57 2.72 9.58
C TYR A 50 -0.54 3.78 9.65
N LYS A 51 -0.38 4.81 10.50
CA LYS A 51 -1.30 5.96 10.55
C LYS A 51 -1.33 6.74 9.22
N LYS A 52 -0.17 6.93 8.58
CA LYS A 52 -0.07 7.59 7.27
C LYS A 52 -0.71 6.76 6.16
N VAL A 53 -0.44 5.44 6.14
CA VAL A 53 -1.11 4.49 5.23
C VAL A 53 -2.63 4.58 5.35
N LYS A 54 -3.17 4.50 6.57
CA LYS A 54 -4.62 4.65 6.81
C LYS A 54 -5.18 5.96 6.28
N ARG A 55 -4.45 7.07 6.46
CA ARG A 55 -4.85 8.38 5.95
C ARG A 55 -4.92 8.38 4.42
N CYS A 56 -3.91 7.83 3.74
CA CYS A 56 -3.91 7.73 2.28
C CYS A 56 -5.02 6.84 1.74
N ILE A 57 -5.42 5.77 2.45
CA ILE A 57 -6.58 4.94 2.08
C ILE A 57 -7.87 5.78 2.16
N ARG A 58 -8.08 6.45 3.30
CA ARG A 58 -9.30 7.25 3.54
C ARG A 58 -9.44 8.39 2.54
N ASP A 59 -8.33 9.08 2.26
CA ASP A 59 -8.32 10.29 1.44
C ASP A 59 -8.13 9.96 -0.07
N GLY A 60 -7.94 8.68 -0.44
CA GLY A 60 -7.79 8.25 -1.83
C GLY A 60 -6.49 8.70 -2.50
N LEU A 61 -5.42 8.87 -1.73
CA LEU A 61 -4.18 9.54 -2.17
C LEU A 61 -3.13 8.60 -2.81
N TYR A 62 -3.42 7.31 -2.94
CA TYR A 62 -2.47 6.37 -3.52
C TYR A 62 -2.29 6.58 -5.01
N GLU A 63 -1.03 6.58 -5.43
CA GLU A 63 -0.67 6.51 -6.85
C GLU A 63 -0.36 5.06 -7.22
N HIS A 64 -0.78 4.66 -8.42
CA HIS A 64 -0.63 3.31 -8.93
C HIS A 64 0.30 3.29 -10.11
N THR A 65 1.31 2.44 -10.01
CA THR A 65 2.17 2.10 -11.14
C THR A 65 1.89 0.64 -11.49
N PRO A 66 1.25 0.37 -12.65
CA PRO A 66 1.04 -0.99 -13.11
C PRO A 66 2.36 -1.71 -13.28
N SER A 67 2.42 -2.99 -12.94
CA SER A 67 3.50 -3.86 -13.40
C SER A 67 3.43 -3.99 -14.92
N ASN A 68 4.56 -3.77 -15.61
CA ASN A 68 4.71 -4.07 -17.04
C ASN A 68 4.54 -5.56 -17.33
#